data_AF-B2T5B2-F1
#
_entry.id   AF-B2T5B2-F1
#
_cell.length_a   1.000
_cell.length_b   1.000
_cell.length_c   1.000
_cell.angle_alpha   90.00
_cell.angle_beta   90.00
_cell.angle_gamma   90.00
#
_symmetry.space_group_name_H-M   'P 1'
#
loop_
_entity.id
_entity.type
_entity.pdbx_description
1 polymer ?
#
loop_
_entity_poly.entity_id
_entity_poly.type
_entity_poly.pdbx_seq_one_letter_code
_entity_poly.pdbx_strand_id
1 'polypeptide(L)'
;MDPKDNMRRLFLASLAAISFVTSVQAQSNAPGPLATPSGALEFVRADREFVGMLDKEVFDRFAANSLTHFDEAGSASDTVTRTLVQTDAGPVLYDFRRRPALVQRSGQRMTVKRVFWQGDEVVMQSSQGWFRFKGGVLTKLQSSKTIYH
;
A
#
# COMPACT_ATOMS: atom_id res chain seq x y z
N MET A 1 5.97 -43.13 -46.47
CA MET A 1 4.83 -42.94 -45.55
C MET A 1 5.44 -42.61 -44.20
N ASP A 2 5.60 -41.31 -43.95
CA ASP A 2 6.04 -40.71 -42.67
C ASP A 2 4.78 -40.35 -41.87
N PRO A 3 4.76 -40.36 -40.51
CA PRO A 3 5.40 -39.26 -39.78
C PRO A 3 5.87 -39.51 -38.31
N LYS A 4 6.70 -38.56 -37.82
CA LYS A 4 6.72 -37.94 -36.47
C LYS A 4 6.92 -38.81 -35.21
N ASP A 5 7.99 -38.54 -34.47
CA ASP A 5 7.94 -37.84 -33.15
C ASP A 5 9.37 -37.71 -32.58
N ASN A 6 10.01 -36.55 -32.69
CA ASN A 6 9.98 -35.40 -31.77
C ASN A 6 10.16 -35.71 -30.26
N MET A 7 11.38 -35.42 -29.80
CA MET A 7 11.68 -34.62 -28.60
C MET A 7 11.26 -35.15 -27.22
N ARG A 8 12.22 -35.73 -26.48
CA ARG A 8 12.24 -35.66 -25.01
C ARG A 8 13.41 -34.78 -24.55
N ARG A 9 13.23 -33.46 -24.66
CA ARG A 9 14.03 -32.50 -23.89
C ARG A 9 13.49 -32.49 -22.46
N LEU A 10 14.31 -32.97 -21.52
CA LEU A 10 14.11 -32.78 -20.10
C LEU A 10 14.30 -31.28 -19.80
N PHE A 11 13.21 -30.54 -19.70
CA PHE A 11 13.24 -29.19 -19.14
C PHE A 11 13.18 -29.30 -17.62
N LEU A 12 14.35 -29.23 -16.99
CA LEU A 12 14.49 -28.90 -15.58
C LEU A 12 13.96 -27.48 -15.39
N ALA A 13 12.73 -27.34 -14.92
CA ALA A 13 12.21 -26.06 -14.46
C ALA A 13 12.92 -25.70 -13.15
N SER A 14 13.96 -24.87 -13.22
CA SER A 14 14.52 -24.20 -12.05
C SER A 14 13.50 -23.16 -11.58
N LEU A 15 12.80 -23.47 -10.48
CA LEU A 15 11.95 -22.52 -9.80
C LEU A 15 12.84 -21.46 -9.14
N ALA A 16 13.07 -20.35 -9.84
CA ALA A 16 13.73 -19.19 -9.26
C ALA A 16 12.81 -18.63 -8.17
N ALA A 17 13.17 -18.86 -6.91
CA ALA A 17 12.58 -18.16 -5.78
C ALA A 17 13.01 -16.70 -5.89
N ILE A 18 12.11 -15.85 -6.39
CA ILE A 18 12.32 -14.40 -6.36
C ILE A 18 12.15 -13.98 -4.90
N SER A 19 13.29 -13.81 -4.21
CA SER A 19 13.33 -13.21 -2.88
C SER A 19 12.95 -11.74 -3.03
N PHE A 20 11.67 -11.42 -2.89
CA PHE A 20 11.25 -10.04 -2.70
C PHE A 20 11.75 -9.63 -1.31
N VAL A 21 12.66 -8.64 -1.27
CA VAL A 21 12.98 -7.92 -0.04
C VAL A 21 11.72 -7.19 0.34
N THR A 22 10.96 -7.76 1.24
CA THR A 22 9.80 -7.09 1.76
C THR A 22 10.26 -6.33 2.98
N SER A 23 10.45 -5.05 2.75
CA SER A 23 10.59 -4.11 3.83
C SER A 23 9.32 -4.23 4.67
N VAL A 24 9.46 -4.73 5.90
CA VAL A 24 8.46 -4.56 6.95
C VAL A 24 8.37 -3.05 7.17
N GLN A 25 7.58 -2.36 6.35
CA GLN A 25 7.58 -0.91 6.36
C GLN A 25 6.78 -0.39 7.53
N ALA A 26 7.41 0.56 8.20
CA ALA A 26 7.04 1.05 9.50
C ALA A 26 5.64 1.66 9.46
N GLN A 27 4.76 1.10 10.29
CA GLN A 27 3.71 1.91 10.87
C GLN A 27 4.37 3.17 11.45
N SER A 28 3.94 4.33 10.98
CA SER A 28 4.45 5.62 11.38
C SER A 28 3.30 6.49 11.88
N ASN A 29 3.65 7.42 12.76
CA ASN A 29 2.76 8.46 13.27
C ASN A 29 3.37 9.85 13.00
N ALA A 30 4.38 9.91 12.13
CA ALA A 30 5.12 11.12 11.85
C ALA A 30 4.23 12.08 11.03
N PRO A 31 4.04 13.33 11.48
CA PRO A 31 3.25 14.30 10.73
C PRO A 31 3.95 14.80 9.46
N GLY A 32 5.20 14.41 9.20
CA GLY A 32 6.03 14.91 8.11
C GLY A 32 7.00 16.02 8.52
N PRO A 33 7.66 16.69 7.56
CA PRO A 33 7.52 16.47 6.12
C PRO A 33 8.11 15.12 5.67
N LEU A 34 7.38 14.40 4.82
CA LEU A 34 7.84 13.19 4.14
C LEU A 34 8.07 13.52 2.66
N ALA A 35 9.25 13.22 2.12
CA ALA A 35 9.52 13.47 0.71
C ALA A 35 8.68 12.52 -0.16
N THR A 36 7.96 13.04 -1.14
CA THR A 36 7.25 12.22 -2.14
C THR A 36 7.55 12.74 -3.55
N PRO A 37 7.33 11.94 -4.62
CA PRO A 37 7.47 12.43 -5.99
C PRO A 37 6.53 13.61 -6.31
N SER A 38 5.42 13.73 -5.57
CA SER A 38 4.42 14.78 -5.76
C SER A 38 4.64 16.02 -4.89
N GLY A 39 5.65 16.05 -4.03
CA GLY A 39 5.92 17.14 -3.10
C GLY A 39 6.20 16.65 -1.67
N ALA A 40 6.45 17.57 -0.75
CA ALA A 40 6.58 17.26 0.67
C ALA A 40 5.19 16.99 1.29
N LEU A 41 4.97 15.77 1.76
CA LEU A 41 3.74 15.35 2.45
C LEU A 41 3.79 15.74 3.92
N GLU A 42 2.73 16.41 4.38
CA GLU A 42 2.51 16.73 5.79
C GLU A 42 1.08 16.39 6.20
N PHE A 43 0.90 15.93 7.44
CA PHE A 43 -0.38 15.73 8.10
C PHE A 43 -0.48 16.66 9.30
N VAL A 44 -1.35 17.66 9.20
CA VAL A 44 -1.53 18.66 10.25
C VAL A 44 -2.82 18.37 11.01
N ARG A 45 -2.76 18.33 12.34
CA ARG A 45 -3.96 18.24 13.17
C ARG A 45 -4.71 19.57 13.14
N ALA A 46 -6.00 19.52 12.77
CA ALA A 46 -6.92 20.64 12.83
C ALA A 46 -8.18 20.20 13.60
N ASP A 47 -8.26 20.57 14.87
CA ASP A 47 -9.32 20.13 15.80
C ASP A 47 -9.47 18.61 15.89
N ARG A 48 -10.57 18.07 15.33
CA ARG A 48 -10.90 16.63 15.30
C ARG A 48 -10.49 15.93 14.01
N GLU A 49 -9.92 16.69 13.08
CA GLU A 49 -9.52 16.20 11.76
C GLU A 49 -8.00 16.32 11.58
N PHE A 50 -7.49 15.58 10.60
CA PHE A 50 -6.19 15.80 10.02
C PHE A 50 -6.36 16.38 8.61
N VAL A 51 -5.48 17.31 8.28
CA VAL A 51 -5.36 17.91 6.96
C VAL A 51 -4.12 17.33 6.30
N GLY A 52 -4.31 16.66 5.17
CA GLY A 52 -3.22 16.22 4.30
C GLY A 52 -2.77 17.36 3.40
N MET A 53 -1.48 17.67 3.42
CA MET A 53 -0.87 18.74 2.63
C MET A 53 0.27 18.19 1.77
N LEU A 54 0.38 18.70 0.54
CA LEU A 54 1.53 18.49 -0.36
C LEU A 54 2.08 19.85 -0.73
N ASP A 55 3.37 20.09 -0.47
CA ASP A 55 4.02 21.40 -0.71
C ASP A 55 3.21 22.58 -0.12
N LYS A 56 2.63 22.35 1.06
CA LYS A 56 1.74 23.27 1.80
C LYS A 56 0.36 23.53 1.19
N GLU A 57 -0.01 22.83 0.12
CA GLU A 57 -1.35 22.85 -0.44
C GLU A 57 -2.19 21.72 0.15
N VAL A 58 -3.42 22.03 0.57
CA VAL A 58 -4.35 21.03 1.10
C VAL A 58 -4.83 20.14 -0.03
N PHE A 59 -4.61 18.83 0.07
CA PHE A 59 -5.14 17.85 -0.88
C PHE A 59 -6.22 16.95 -0.27
N ASP A 60 -6.26 16.79 1.06
CA ASP A 60 -7.29 15.99 1.72
C ASP A 60 -7.59 16.42 3.17
N ARG A 61 -8.75 16.02 3.67
CA ARG A 61 -9.17 16.12 5.08
C ARG A 61 -9.83 14.84 5.53
N PHE A 62 -9.51 14.38 6.74
CA PHE A 62 -10.11 13.17 7.31
C PHE A 62 -10.18 13.20 8.83
N ALA A 63 -11.21 12.57 9.39
CA ALA A 63 -11.33 12.37 10.83
C ALA A 63 -10.53 11.14 11.30
N ALA A 64 -9.77 11.30 12.37
CA ALA A 64 -9.10 10.21 13.07
C ALA A 64 -8.75 10.64 14.50
N ASN A 65 -8.84 9.70 15.45
CA ASN A 65 -8.40 9.95 16.83
C ASN A 65 -6.90 10.26 16.92
N SER A 66 -6.08 9.50 16.21
CA SER A 66 -4.62 9.67 16.12
C SER A 66 -4.17 9.47 14.68
N LEU A 67 -3.06 10.10 14.30
CA LEU A 67 -2.42 9.85 13.01
C LEU A 67 -1.74 8.48 13.05
N THR A 68 -2.15 7.58 12.17
CA THR A 68 -1.49 6.30 11.96
C THR A 68 -1.47 6.03 10.48
N HIS A 69 -0.27 5.85 9.93
CA HIS A 69 -0.07 5.62 8.53
C HIS A 69 1.00 4.55 8.30
N PHE A 70 0.93 3.92 7.13
CA PHE A 70 1.88 2.93 6.66
C PHE A 70 2.41 3.44 5.33
N ASP A 71 3.72 3.51 5.18
CA ASP A 71 4.35 4.12 4.03
C ASP A 71 5.00 3.05 3.15
N GLU A 72 4.90 3.23 1.83
CA GLU A 72 5.73 2.53 0.86
C GLU A 72 6.93 3.41 0.54
N ALA A 73 8.14 2.87 0.73
CA ALA A 73 9.36 3.56 0.34
C ALA A 73 9.67 3.26 -1.13
N GLY A 74 10.14 4.28 -1.83
CA GLY A 74 10.70 4.12 -3.16
C GLY A 74 11.97 3.26 -3.14
N SER A 75 12.25 2.58 -4.24
CA SER A 75 13.40 1.67 -4.37
C SER A 75 14.77 2.36 -4.39
N ALA A 76 14.84 3.68 -4.55
CA ALA A 76 16.08 4.42 -4.78
C ALA A 76 16.27 5.67 -3.89
N SER A 77 15.40 5.91 -2.91
CA SER A 77 15.44 7.11 -2.06
C SER A 77 14.55 6.97 -0.83
N ASP A 78 14.82 7.77 0.22
CA ASP A 78 13.96 7.98 1.40
C ASP A 78 12.60 8.65 1.07
N THR A 79 12.13 8.51 -0.16
CA THR A 79 10.86 9.05 -0.63
C THR A 79 9.73 8.06 -0.40
N VAL A 80 8.60 8.55 0.06
CA VAL A 80 7.34 7.80 0.16
C VAL A 80 6.60 7.88 -1.17
N THR A 81 6.32 6.73 -1.80
CA THR A 81 5.58 6.65 -3.06
C THR A 81 4.08 6.53 -2.84
N ARG A 82 3.68 5.81 -1.78
CA ARG A 82 2.29 5.63 -1.37
C ARG A 82 2.19 5.60 0.14
N THR A 83 1.05 6.01 0.67
CA THR A 83 0.75 5.95 2.10
C THR A 83 -0.66 5.42 2.31
N LEU A 84 -0.82 4.45 3.20
CA LEU A 84 -2.12 4.01 3.70
C LEU A 84 -2.37 4.66 5.07
N VAL A 85 -3.37 5.52 5.18
CA VAL A 85 -3.74 6.17 6.45
C VAL A 85 -4.96 5.51 7.06
N GLN A 86 -4.89 5.24 8.36
CA GLN A 86 -6.01 4.81 9.17
C GLN A 86 -6.89 6.02 9.52
N THR A 87 -8.17 5.98 9.14
CA THR A 87 -9.17 7.01 9.48
C THR A 87 -10.37 6.40 10.20
N ASP A 88 -11.27 7.23 10.72
CA ASP A 88 -12.50 6.79 11.38
C ASP A 88 -13.51 6.14 10.41
N ALA A 89 -13.44 6.50 9.13
CA ALA A 89 -14.25 5.92 8.05
C ALA A 89 -13.64 4.65 7.43
N GLY A 90 -12.40 4.32 7.80
CA GLY A 90 -11.63 3.21 7.25
C GLY A 90 -10.31 3.64 6.58
N PRO A 91 -9.52 2.69 6.07
CA PRO A 91 -8.25 2.99 5.42
C PRO A 91 -8.41 3.86 4.17
N VAL A 92 -7.47 4.79 3.98
CA VAL A 92 -7.35 5.65 2.80
C VAL A 92 -5.97 5.47 2.20
N LEU A 93 -5.89 5.15 0.91
CA LEU A 93 -4.66 5.02 0.17
C LEU A 93 -4.40 6.32 -0.60
N TYR A 94 -3.25 6.93 -0.32
CA TYR A 94 -2.69 8.03 -1.09
C TYR A 94 -1.57 7.50 -1.98
N ASP A 95 -1.63 7.83 -3.27
CA ASP A 95 -0.58 7.51 -4.24
C ASP A 95 0.00 8.79 -4.84
N PHE A 96 1.26 9.03 -4.50
CA PHE A 96 2.03 10.23 -4.82
C PHE A 96 2.91 10.05 -6.07
N ARG A 97 2.78 8.94 -6.80
CA ARG A 97 3.53 8.71 -8.05
C ARG A 97 3.06 9.61 -9.20
N ARG A 98 1.95 10.31 -9.03
CA ARG A 98 1.35 11.23 -10.03
C ARG A 98 0.84 12.51 -9.37
N ARG A 99 0.76 13.59 -10.15
CA ARG A 99 0.17 14.87 -9.74
C ARG A 99 -1.13 15.13 -10.53
N PRO A 100 -2.27 15.42 -9.87
CA PRO A 100 -2.48 15.43 -8.42
C PRO A 100 -2.39 14.00 -7.83
N ALA A 101 -2.06 13.92 -6.53
CA ALA A 101 -2.01 12.65 -5.82
C ALA A 101 -3.37 11.93 -5.91
N LEU A 102 -3.35 10.62 -6.09
CA LEU A 102 -4.56 9.82 -6.09
C LEU A 102 -4.99 9.51 -4.67
N VAL A 103 -6.25 9.81 -4.35
CA VAL A 103 -6.87 9.47 -3.07
C VAL A 103 -7.89 8.36 -3.29
N GLN A 104 -7.74 7.23 -2.59
CA GLN A 104 -8.68 6.10 -2.65
C GLN A 104 -9.17 5.76 -1.25
N ARG A 105 -10.48 5.86 -1.03
CA ARG A 105 -11.10 5.56 0.26
C ARG A 105 -11.73 4.17 0.21
N SER A 106 -11.42 3.32 1.19
CA SER A 106 -12.09 2.01 1.30
C SER A 106 -13.56 2.12 1.71
N GLY A 107 -13.93 3.16 2.47
CA GLY A 107 -15.27 3.36 3.02
C GLY A 107 -15.72 2.30 4.04
N GLN A 108 -14.85 1.34 4.35
CA GLN A 108 -15.13 0.24 5.26
C GLN A 108 -14.33 0.42 6.55
N ARG A 109 -15.04 0.65 7.65
CA ARG A 109 -14.44 0.79 8.97
C ARG A 109 -13.75 -0.50 9.38
N MET A 110 -12.43 -0.43 9.58
CA MET A 110 -11.60 -1.49 10.12
C MET A 110 -10.34 -0.91 10.73
N THR A 111 -9.68 -1.69 11.60
CA THR A 111 -8.35 -1.37 12.14
C THR A 111 -7.32 -2.20 11.40
N VAL A 112 -6.41 -1.52 10.69
CA VAL A 112 -5.27 -2.14 10.01
C VAL A 112 -4.16 -2.38 11.03
N LYS A 113 -3.68 -3.62 11.09
CA LYS A 113 -2.58 -4.04 11.98
C LYS A 113 -1.25 -4.11 11.25
N ARG A 114 -1.27 -4.54 9.99
CA ARG A 114 -0.09 -4.68 9.13
C ARG A 114 -0.46 -4.38 7.69
N VAL A 115 0.52 -3.90 6.93
CA VAL A 115 0.41 -3.54 5.53
C VAL A 115 1.54 -4.19 4.76
N PHE A 116 1.22 -4.71 3.59
CA PHE A 116 2.15 -5.33 2.65
C PHE A 116 1.91 -4.73 1.26
N TRP A 117 2.92 -4.08 0.71
CA TRP A 117 2.85 -3.41 -0.58
C TRP A 117 3.22 -4.40 -1.70
N GLN A 118 2.35 -4.56 -2.71
CA GLN A 118 2.57 -5.51 -3.81
C GLN A 118 2.16 -4.90 -5.15
N GLY A 119 3.14 -4.47 -5.96
CA GLY A 119 2.86 -3.80 -7.23
C GLY A 119 1.89 -2.63 -7.00
N ASP A 120 0.73 -2.62 -7.67
CA ASP A 120 -0.28 -1.57 -7.50
C ASP A 120 -1.36 -1.86 -6.44
N GLU A 121 -1.22 -2.93 -5.68
CA GLU A 121 -2.13 -3.25 -4.58
C GLU A 121 -1.48 -3.20 -3.22
N VAL A 122 -2.31 -3.01 -2.20
CA VAL A 122 -1.91 -3.06 -0.80
C VAL A 122 -2.72 -4.13 -0.09
N VAL A 123 -2.03 -5.04 0.58
CA VAL A 123 -2.62 -6.10 1.37
C VAL A 123 -2.54 -5.71 2.84
N MET A 124 -3.68 -5.78 3.52
CA MET A 124 -3.86 -5.37 4.90
C MET A 124 -4.25 -6.56 5.77
N GLN A 125 -3.61 -6.67 6.93
CA GLN A 125 -4.05 -7.55 7.99
C GLN A 125 -4.90 -6.77 8.98
N SER A 126 -6.09 -7.28 9.32
CA SER A 126 -6.94 -6.78 10.39
C SER A 126 -7.35 -7.90 11.35
N SER A 127 -8.08 -7.58 12.41
CA SER A 127 -8.72 -8.62 13.26
C SER A 127 -9.78 -9.44 12.52
N GLN A 128 -10.37 -8.91 11.44
CA GLN A 128 -11.42 -9.56 10.67
C GLN A 128 -10.87 -10.48 9.55
N GLY A 129 -9.54 -10.54 9.41
CA GLY A 129 -8.83 -11.29 8.38
C GLY A 129 -7.99 -10.39 7.49
N TRP A 130 -7.66 -10.93 6.31
CA TRP A 130 -6.83 -10.30 5.30
C TRP A 130 -7.67 -9.60 4.24
N PHE A 131 -7.22 -8.44 3.78
CA PHE A 131 -7.91 -7.63 2.80
C PHE A 131 -6.93 -7.14 1.74
N ARG A 132 -7.37 -7.06 0.50
CA ARG A 132 -6.64 -6.48 -0.62
C ARG A 132 -7.33 -5.21 -1.05
N PHE A 133 -6.58 -4.13 -1.20
CA PHE A 133 -7.09 -2.85 -1.67
C PHE A 133 -6.36 -2.45 -2.95
N LYS A 134 -7.11 -2.31 -4.03
CA LYS A 134 -6.59 -2.01 -5.37
C LYS A 134 -7.62 -1.21 -6.14
N GLY A 135 -7.22 -0.09 -6.73
CA GLY A 135 -8.13 0.69 -7.59
C GLY A 135 -9.38 1.19 -6.85
N GLY A 136 -9.28 1.47 -5.54
CA GLY A 136 -10.43 1.86 -4.73
C GLY A 136 -11.36 0.71 -4.32
N VAL A 137 -11.06 -0.53 -4.68
CA VAL A 137 -11.87 -1.71 -4.33
C VAL A 137 -11.20 -2.50 -3.21
N LEU A 138 -11.93 -2.68 -2.11
CA LEU A 138 -11.51 -3.47 -0.96
C LEU A 138 -12.12 -4.87 -1.06
N THR A 139 -11.27 -5.90 -1.13
CA THR A 139 -11.68 -7.31 -1.24
C THR A 139 -11.20 -8.08 -0.02
N LYS A 140 -12.11 -8.76 0.69
CA LYS A 140 -11.73 -9.70 1.74
C LYS A 140 -11.11 -10.95 1.12
N LEU A 141 -9.92 -11.32 1.57
CA LEU A 141 -9.21 -12.50 1.10
C LEU A 141 -9.69 -13.74 1.87
N GLN A 142 -10.06 -14.79 1.14
CA GLN A 142 -10.39 -16.08 1.75
C GLN A 142 -9.11 -16.88 1.94
N SER A 143 -8.86 -17.36 3.18
CA SER A 143 -7.77 -18.25 3.59
C SER A 143 -6.58 -18.31 2.63
N SER A 144 -5.69 -17.31 2.69
CA SER A 144 -4.51 -17.29 1.86
C SER A 144 -3.47 -18.28 2.41
N LYS A 145 -3.16 -19.34 1.66
CA LYS A 145 -1.86 -20.03 1.83
C LYS A 145 -0.68 -19.12 1.47
N THR A 146 -0.96 -17.94 0.92
CA THR A 146 0.01 -16.90 0.59
C THR A 146 0.56 -16.27 1.86
N ILE A 147 1.87 -16.38 2.03
CA ILE A 147 2.62 -15.59 3.00
C ILE A 147 2.86 -14.23 2.35
N TYR A 148 2.28 -13.20 2.94
CA TYR A 148 2.59 -11.82 2.60
C TYR A 148 3.88 -11.46 3.33
N HIS A 149 4.87 -11.10 2.54
CA HIS A 149 6.15 -10.64 3.00
C HIS A 149 6.10 -9.13 2.99
#